data_AF-A0A366D5K2-F1
#
_entry.id   AF-A0A366D5K2-F1
#
_cell.length_a   1.000
_cell.length_b   1.000
_cell.length_c   1.000
_cell.angle_alpha   90.00
_cell.angle_beta   90.00
_cell.angle_gamma   90.00
#
_symmetry.space_group_name_H-M   'P 1'
#
loop_
_entity.id
_entity.type
_entity.pdbx_description
1 polymer ?
#
loop_
_entity_poly.entity_id
_entity_poly.type
_entity_poly.pdbx_seq_one_letter_code
_entity_poly.pdbx_strand_id
1 'polypeptide(L)'
;MTHQVEVVTPTAMQRRVLNRLRAAHHRLHGILVAAESGSAPMNQAEYAALEAAISAHNHLLELARAGGVAPEWIAAMQSYAERGGRWMQYRAVPVGRVYRDSLLTAVSADVSVLREMTALNARHGVLGAREDPRLARQFDHAMTDIRSYALVITRLLRLDRDEMRQVWTRGPREWIGRGAAMVRDLDDDTARTAWITAARRDTGMYRRRVHAAASAGVHPLDATTVRTSNADLTRDIRTALALAADIESVTGPASAADAGTAIAAANLTGTAPHTGARADADTAPDHDNPYWVVPDTGLGTAPPGLDAAERP
;
A
#
# COMPACT_ATOMS: atom_id res chain seq x y z
N MET A 1 27.00 -0.93 -9.97
CA MET A 1 26.21 -0.88 -8.72
C MET A 1 26.39 -2.22 -8.03
N THR A 2 26.95 -2.23 -6.83
CA THR A 2 27.22 -3.46 -6.08
C THR A 2 25.94 -3.82 -5.32
N HIS A 3 25.27 -4.93 -5.69
CA HIS A 3 24.07 -5.37 -5.01
C HIS A 3 24.41 -5.78 -3.56
N GLN A 4 23.78 -5.13 -2.57
CA GLN A 4 23.98 -5.47 -1.17
C GLN A 4 23.29 -6.79 -0.86
N VAL A 5 24.08 -7.86 -0.75
CA VAL A 5 23.61 -9.19 -0.34
C VAL A 5 23.68 -9.27 1.18
N GLU A 6 22.52 -9.36 1.82
CA GLU A 6 22.45 -9.42 3.28
C GLU A 6 22.24 -10.84 3.77
N VAL A 7 22.97 -11.20 4.83
CA VAL A 7 22.73 -12.41 5.62
C VAL A 7 21.61 -12.12 6.60
N VAL A 8 20.45 -12.75 6.41
CA VAL A 8 19.25 -12.38 7.17
C VAL A 8 18.65 -13.57 7.92
N THR A 9 18.39 -13.35 9.21
CA THR A 9 17.53 -14.23 10.01
C THR A 9 16.08 -13.75 9.89
N PRO A 10 15.09 -14.64 9.68
CA PRO A 10 13.71 -14.25 9.53
C PRO A 10 13.19 -13.48 10.74
N THR A 11 12.55 -12.34 10.49
CA THR A 11 11.88 -11.54 11.51
C THR A 11 10.69 -12.29 12.11
N ALA A 12 10.14 -11.81 13.23
CA ALA A 12 8.98 -12.45 13.85
C ALA A 12 7.78 -12.58 12.90
N MET A 13 7.52 -11.58 12.05
CA MET A 13 6.43 -11.62 11.07
C MET A 13 6.73 -12.58 9.92
N GLN A 14 7.96 -12.55 9.40
CA GLN A 14 8.42 -13.53 8.39
C GLN A 14 8.34 -14.97 8.90
N ARG A 15 8.65 -15.22 10.19
CA ARG A 15 8.45 -16.53 10.81
C ARG A 15 6.98 -16.96 10.85
N ARG A 16 6.04 -16.04 11.08
CA ARG A 16 4.59 -16.36 11.00
C ARG A 16 4.20 -16.77 9.57
N VAL A 17 4.69 -16.04 8.56
CA VAL A 17 4.49 -16.40 7.15
C VAL A 17 5.08 -17.77 6.83
N LEU A 18 6.32 -18.04 7.24
CA LEU A 18 6.97 -19.35 7.08
C LEU A 18 6.19 -20.48 7.76
N ASN A 19 5.70 -20.27 8.99
CA ASN A 19 4.91 -21.27 9.70
C ASN A 19 3.57 -21.54 8.99
N ARG A 20 2.92 -20.49 8.48
CA ARG A 20 1.69 -20.64 7.72
C ARG A 20 1.93 -21.34 6.39
N LEU A 21 3.02 -21.00 5.69
CA LEU A 21 3.46 -21.67 4.47
C LEU A 21 3.77 -23.15 4.71
N ARG A 22 4.38 -23.50 5.85
CA ARG A 22 4.61 -24.90 6.27
C ARG A 22 3.30 -25.66 6.42
N ALA A 23 2.32 -25.09 7.11
CA ALA A 23 1.02 -25.71 7.27
C ALA A 23 0.31 -25.91 5.91
N ALA A 24 0.39 -24.92 5.02
CA ALA A 24 -0.15 -25.02 3.66
C ALA A 24 0.56 -26.10 2.83
N HIS A 25 1.88 -26.19 2.92
CA HIS A 25 2.68 -27.21 2.23
C HIS A 25 2.36 -28.62 2.75
N HIS A 26 2.31 -28.81 4.06
CA HIS A 26 1.93 -30.11 4.65
C HIS A 26 0.52 -30.55 4.23
N ARG A 27 -0.45 -29.62 4.19
CA ARG A 27 -1.80 -29.90 3.69
C ARG A 27 -1.77 -30.34 2.22
N LEU A 28 -1.05 -29.59 1.37
CA LEU A 28 -0.91 -29.91 -0.05
C LEU A 28 -0.27 -31.29 -0.25
N HIS A 29 0.84 -31.55 0.42
CA HIS A 29 1.53 -32.84 0.36
C HIS A 29 0.63 -34.00 0.81
N GLY A 30 -0.13 -33.82 1.91
CA GLY A 30 -1.07 -34.84 2.38
C GLY A 30 -2.17 -35.17 1.35
N ILE A 31 -2.68 -34.17 0.62
CA ILE A 31 -3.67 -34.39 -0.45
C ILE A 31 -3.02 -35.16 -1.61
N LEU A 32 -1.79 -34.80 -2.00
CA LEU A 32 -1.08 -35.48 -3.09
C LEU A 32 -0.75 -36.93 -2.74
N VAL A 33 -0.25 -37.21 -1.54
CA VAL A 33 0.03 -38.58 -1.07
C VAL A 33 -1.25 -39.42 -1.04
N ALA A 34 -2.36 -38.86 -0.55
CA ALA A 34 -3.66 -39.54 -0.56
C ALA A 34 -4.14 -39.84 -1.99
N ALA A 35 -3.88 -38.94 -2.94
CA ALA A 35 -4.18 -39.15 -4.35
C ALA A 35 -3.38 -40.30 -4.97
N GLU A 36 -2.08 -40.35 -4.68
CA GLU A 36 -1.17 -41.37 -5.22
C GLU A 36 -1.47 -42.77 -4.65
N SER A 37 -1.93 -42.83 -3.40
CA SER A 37 -2.26 -44.09 -2.72
C SER A 37 -3.71 -44.54 -2.93
N GLY A 38 -4.59 -43.68 -3.44
CA GLY A 38 -5.96 -44.02 -3.80
C GLY A 38 -6.04 -44.79 -5.12
N SER A 39 -6.82 -45.88 -5.16
CA SER A 39 -7.04 -46.65 -6.39
C SER A 39 -8.12 -46.06 -7.30
N ALA A 40 -8.88 -45.07 -6.83
CA ALA A 40 -9.95 -44.41 -7.57
C ALA A 40 -9.56 -42.98 -7.96
N PRO A 41 -10.00 -42.48 -9.13
CA PRO A 41 -9.77 -41.09 -9.52
C PRO A 41 -10.43 -40.14 -8.52
N MET A 42 -9.78 -38.99 -8.27
CA MET A 42 -10.33 -37.94 -7.41
C MET A 42 -11.73 -37.53 -7.87
N ASN A 43 -12.63 -37.30 -6.93
CA ASN A 43 -13.93 -36.67 -7.21
C ASN A 43 -13.80 -35.14 -7.32
N GLN A 44 -14.86 -34.46 -7.78
CA GLN A 44 -14.84 -33.01 -8.00
C GLN A 44 -14.51 -32.20 -6.72
N ALA A 45 -14.96 -32.66 -5.55
CA ALA A 45 -14.71 -31.96 -4.30
C ALA A 45 -13.23 -32.07 -3.88
N GLU A 46 -12.60 -33.23 -4.14
CA GLU A 46 -11.17 -33.46 -3.91
C GLU A 46 -10.31 -32.60 -4.86
N TYR A 47 -10.68 -32.50 -6.13
CA TYR A 47 -10.02 -31.59 -7.08
C TYR A 47 -10.11 -30.13 -6.63
N ALA A 48 -11.30 -29.66 -6.23
CA ALA A 48 -11.48 -28.30 -5.73
C ALA A 48 -10.64 -28.04 -4.45
N ALA A 49 -10.52 -29.03 -3.56
CA ALA A 49 -9.69 -28.95 -2.38
C ALA A 49 -8.19 -28.90 -2.72
N LEU A 50 -7.75 -29.67 -3.72
CA LEU A 50 -6.38 -29.64 -4.24
C LEU A 50 -6.05 -28.27 -4.85
N GLU A 51 -6.91 -27.73 -5.72
CA GLU A 51 -6.74 -26.40 -6.31
C GLU A 51 -6.65 -25.30 -5.24
N ALA A 52 -7.52 -25.36 -4.23
CA ALA A 52 -7.48 -24.42 -3.12
C ALA A 52 -6.18 -24.54 -2.30
N ALA A 53 -5.68 -25.76 -2.08
CA ALA A 53 -4.42 -26.00 -1.39
C ALA A 53 -3.21 -25.49 -2.19
N ILE A 54 -3.17 -25.73 -3.51
CA ILE A 54 -2.14 -25.22 -4.42
C ILE A 54 -2.15 -23.68 -4.41
N SER A 55 -3.33 -23.07 -4.57
CA SER A 55 -3.49 -21.62 -4.58
C SER A 55 -3.02 -20.98 -3.27
N ALA A 56 -3.45 -21.51 -2.12
CA ALA A 56 -3.02 -21.03 -0.82
C ALA A 56 -1.50 -21.16 -0.61
N HIS A 57 -0.92 -22.30 -1.01
CA HIS A 57 0.52 -22.52 -0.94
C HIS A 57 1.29 -21.50 -1.80
N ASN A 58 0.89 -21.33 -3.05
CA ASN A 58 1.55 -20.42 -4.00
C ASN A 58 1.49 -18.96 -3.52
N HIS A 59 0.35 -18.49 -3.04
CA HIS A 59 0.24 -17.11 -2.55
C HIS A 59 1.07 -16.86 -1.28
N LEU A 60 1.17 -17.84 -0.38
CA LEU A 60 2.07 -17.74 0.77
C LEU A 60 3.54 -17.78 0.37
N LEU A 61 3.89 -18.57 -0.65
CA LEU A 61 5.25 -18.65 -1.19
C LEU A 61 5.68 -17.33 -1.83
N GLU A 62 4.82 -16.76 -2.67
CA GLU A 62 5.02 -15.45 -3.28
C GLU A 62 5.13 -14.35 -2.22
N LEU A 63 4.25 -14.36 -1.22
CA LEU A 63 4.29 -13.42 -0.10
C LEU A 63 5.60 -13.54 0.69
N ALA A 64 6.07 -14.77 0.96
CA ALA A 64 7.34 -14.99 1.66
C ALA A 64 8.51 -14.38 0.87
N ARG A 65 8.57 -14.64 -0.45
CA ARG A 65 9.61 -14.09 -1.33
C ARG A 65 9.57 -12.56 -1.37
N ALA A 66 8.39 -11.98 -1.64
CA ALA A 66 8.21 -10.53 -1.69
C ALA A 66 8.45 -9.85 -0.33
N GLY A 67 8.14 -10.55 0.77
CA GLY A 67 8.40 -10.11 2.14
C GLY A 67 9.84 -10.28 2.61
N GLY A 68 10.77 -10.67 1.73
CA GLY A 68 12.19 -10.79 2.04
C GLY A 68 12.56 -12.02 2.87
N VAL A 69 11.81 -13.10 2.76
CA VAL A 69 12.24 -14.41 3.28
C VAL A 69 13.21 -15.02 2.28
N ALA A 70 14.41 -15.36 2.75
CA ALA A 70 15.43 -15.93 1.87
C ALA A 70 15.01 -17.30 1.31
N PRO A 71 15.35 -17.63 0.05
CA PRO A 71 15.01 -18.91 -0.57
C PRO A 71 15.48 -20.12 0.24
N GLU A 72 16.62 -20.03 0.93
CA GLU A 72 17.18 -21.10 1.75
C GLU A 72 16.26 -21.44 2.93
N TRP A 73 15.64 -20.43 3.55
CA TRP A 73 14.66 -20.63 4.62
C TRP A 73 13.38 -21.27 4.13
N ILE A 74 12.93 -20.90 2.92
CA ILE A 74 11.76 -21.49 2.27
C ILE A 74 12.03 -22.96 1.93
N ALA A 75 13.18 -23.26 1.33
CA ALA A 75 13.57 -24.62 0.94
C ALA A 75 13.75 -25.52 2.17
N ALA A 76 14.45 -25.03 3.20
CA ALA A 76 14.58 -25.76 4.47
C ALA A 76 13.19 -26.07 5.04
N MET A 77 12.26 -25.12 4.95
CA MET A 77 10.90 -25.32 5.46
C MET A 77 10.11 -26.38 4.74
N GLN A 78 10.18 -26.39 3.40
CA GLN A 78 9.53 -27.41 2.59
C GLN A 78 10.09 -28.81 2.93
N SER A 79 11.41 -28.94 2.99
CA SER A 79 12.07 -30.21 3.37
C SER A 79 11.69 -30.71 4.77
N TYR A 80 11.46 -29.82 5.75
CA TYR A 80 11.00 -30.23 7.08
C TYR A 80 9.52 -30.63 7.09
N ALA A 81 8.69 -29.96 6.28
CA ALA A 81 7.27 -30.28 6.16
C ALA A 81 7.05 -31.67 5.53
N GLU A 82 7.82 -32.02 4.50
CA GLU A 82 7.80 -33.33 3.85
C GLU A 82 8.18 -34.47 4.81
N ARG A 83 9.13 -34.23 5.72
CA ARG A 83 9.57 -35.22 6.72
C ARG A 83 8.63 -35.38 7.92
N GLY A 84 7.51 -34.64 7.99
CA GLY A 84 6.60 -34.65 9.13
C GLY A 84 7.19 -34.15 10.45
N GLY A 85 8.39 -33.55 10.40
CA GLY A 85 9.12 -33.13 11.59
C GLY A 85 8.51 -31.90 12.27
N ARG A 86 8.56 -31.86 13.61
CA ARG A 86 8.31 -30.62 14.35
C ARG A 86 9.47 -29.66 14.08
N TRP A 87 9.15 -28.44 13.63
CA TRP A 87 10.12 -27.36 13.52
C TRP A 87 10.64 -26.97 14.90
N MET A 88 11.67 -27.64 15.40
CA MET A 88 12.15 -27.39 16.75
C MET A 88 13.32 -26.41 16.83
N GLN A 89 14.11 -26.19 15.78
CA GLN A 89 15.24 -25.27 15.90
C GLN A 89 15.55 -24.54 14.58
N TYR A 90 15.20 -23.25 14.53
CA TYR A 90 15.70 -22.31 13.52
C TYR A 90 17.25 -22.20 13.52
N ARG A 91 17.95 -22.79 14.51
CA ARG A 91 19.40 -22.66 14.70
C ARG A 91 20.27 -23.43 13.70
N ALA A 92 19.70 -24.40 12.97
CA ALA A 92 20.45 -25.25 12.03
C ALA A 92 20.23 -24.87 10.55
N VAL A 93 19.52 -23.77 10.27
CA VAL A 93 19.18 -23.40 8.89
C VAL A 93 20.31 -22.57 8.27
N PRO A 94 20.62 -22.76 6.97
CA PRO A 94 21.64 -21.99 6.28
C PRO A 94 21.47 -20.48 6.43
N VAL A 95 22.60 -19.78 6.38
CA VAL A 95 22.66 -18.34 6.17
C VAL A 95 21.86 -17.98 4.91
N GLY A 96 20.69 -17.39 5.10
CA GLY A 96 19.82 -16.97 4.01
C GLY A 96 20.30 -15.65 3.40
N ARG A 97 20.24 -15.56 2.07
CA ARG A 97 20.65 -14.35 1.33
C ARG A 97 19.44 -13.70 0.67
N VAL A 98 19.33 -12.38 0.81
CA VAL A 98 18.32 -11.58 0.13
C VAL A 98 18.94 -10.37 -0.56
N TYR A 99 18.39 -10.02 -1.72
CA TYR A 99 18.75 -8.84 -2.48
C TYR A 99 17.84 -7.68 -2.07
N ARG A 100 18.25 -6.92 -1.04
CA ARG A 100 17.42 -5.86 -0.43
C ARG A 100 16.95 -4.83 -1.45
N ASP A 101 17.87 -4.36 -2.31
CA ASP A 101 17.58 -3.37 -3.35
C ASP A 101 16.50 -3.84 -4.34
N SER A 102 16.50 -5.13 -4.69
CA SER A 102 15.49 -5.70 -5.58
C SER A 102 14.12 -5.72 -4.93
N LEU A 103 14.05 -6.00 -3.63
CA LEU A 103 12.81 -5.96 -2.85
C LEU A 103 12.26 -4.54 -2.74
N LEU A 104 13.14 -3.57 -2.45
CA LEU A 104 12.79 -2.14 -2.40
C LEU A 104 12.31 -1.63 -3.76
N THR A 105 12.98 -2.05 -4.85
CA THR A 105 12.58 -1.69 -6.22
C THR A 105 11.20 -2.26 -6.55
N ALA A 106 10.93 -3.52 -6.19
CA ALA A 106 9.64 -4.15 -6.44
C ALA A 106 8.49 -3.43 -5.73
N VAL A 107 8.62 -3.15 -4.42
CA VAL A 107 7.57 -2.42 -3.68
C VAL A 107 7.45 -0.97 -4.15
N SER A 108 8.55 -0.33 -4.57
CA SER A 108 8.52 1.02 -5.16
C SER A 108 7.76 1.06 -6.49
N ALA A 109 7.84 0.00 -7.29
CA ALA A 109 7.07 -0.13 -8.52
C ALA A 109 5.57 -0.22 -8.22
N ASP A 110 5.15 -1.04 -7.26
CA ASP A 110 3.75 -1.15 -6.83
C ASP A 110 3.20 0.19 -6.30
N VAL A 111 3.99 0.90 -5.49
CA VAL A 111 3.62 2.23 -4.97
C VAL A 111 3.58 3.29 -6.08
N SER A 112 4.44 3.18 -7.10
CA SER A 112 4.40 4.07 -8.26
C SER A 112 3.14 3.87 -9.10
N VAL A 113 2.72 2.62 -9.32
CA VAL A 113 1.44 2.29 -9.96
C VAL A 113 0.27 2.85 -9.14
N LEU A 114 0.30 2.71 -7.81
CA LEU A 114 -0.72 3.30 -6.95
C LEU A 114 -0.78 4.83 -7.11
N ARG A 115 0.37 5.52 -7.17
CA ARG A 115 0.42 6.97 -7.38
C ARG A 115 -0.18 7.37 -8.72
N GLU A 116 0.17 6.66 -9.79
CA GLU A 116 -0.40 6.87 -11.11
C GLU A 116 -1.93 6.73 -11.08
N MET A 117 -2.45 5.68 -10.47
CA MET A 117 -3.89 5.47 -10.34
C MET A 117 -4.56 6.58 -9.51
N THR A 118 -3.95 7.03 -8.40
CA THR A 118 -4.50 8.18 -7.64
C THR A 118 -4.55 9.46 -8.47
N ALA A 119 -3.55 9.70 -9.34
CA ALA A 119 -3.51 10.86 -10.21
C ALA A 119 -4.55 10.78 -11.32
N LEU A 120 -4.68 9.62 -11.99
CA LEU A 120 -5.71 9.38 -13.00
C LEU A 120 -7.13 9.53 -12.41
N ASN A 121 -7.34 9.03 -11.19
CA ASN A 121 -8.62 9.20 -10.50
C ASN A 121 -8.91 10.66 -10.12
N ALA A 122 -7.86 11.43 -9.82
CA ALA A 122 -8.00 12.85 -9.53
C ALA A 122 -8.42 13.62 -10.78
N ARG A 123 -7.79 13.30 -11.92
CA ARG A 123 -8.05 13.91 -13.25
C ARG A 123 -9.42 13.55 -13.81
N HIS A 124 -9.77 12.25 -13.86
CA HIS A 124 -10.95 11.77 -14.59
C HIS A 124 -12.02 11.12 -13.70
N GLY A 125 -11.71 10.73 -12.46
CA GLY A 125 -12.58 9.86 -11.64
C GLY A 125 -14.00 10.39 -11.39
N VAL A 126 -14.20 11.71 -11.27
CA VAL A 126 -15.55 12.29 -11.08
C VAL A 126 -16.42 12.14 -12.33
N LEU A 127 -15.83 12.37 -13.51
CA LEU A 127 -16.53 12.19 -14.79
C LEU A 127 -16.74 10.69 -15.07
N GLY A 128 -15.69 9.89 -14.91
CA GLY A 128 -15.75 8.44 -15.08
C GLY A 128 -16.79 7.77 -14.18
N ALA A 129 -16.95 8.22 -12.94
CA ALA A 129 -17.99 7.70 -12.04
C ALA A 129 -19.42 8.09 -12.45
N ARG A 130 -19.61 9.20 -13.16
CA ARG A 130 -20.91 9.59 -13.72
C ARG A 130 -21.23 8.78 -14.98
N GLU A 131 -20.23 8.51 -15.81
CA GLU A 131 -20.36 7.74 -17.05
C GLU A 131 -20.56 6.24 -16.78
N ASP A 132 -19.74 5.64 -15.92
CA ASP A 132 -19.80 4.23 -15.56
C ASP A 132 -19.50 4.00 -14.06
N PRO A 133 -20.54 3.98 -13.21
CA PRO A 133 -20.40 3.72 -11.78
C PRO A 133 -19.83 2.35 -11.44
N ARG A 134 -19.98 1.35 -12.32
CA ARG A 134 -19.44 0.00 -12.08
C ARG A 134 -17.93 0.02 -12.28
N LEU A 135 -17.46 0.66 -13.35
CA LEU A 135 -16.04 0.80 -13.64
C LEU A 135 -15.32 1.64 -12.57
N ALA A 136 -15.97 2.68 -12.06
CA ALA A 136 -15.41 3.47 -10.94
C ALA A 136 -15.20 2.63 -9.68
N ARG A 137 -16.17 1.76 -9.32
CA ARG A 137 -15.98 0.81 -8.20
C ARG A 137 -14.83 -0.17 -8.46
N GLN A 138 -14.68 -0.65 -9.69
CA GLN A 138 -13.55 -1.53 -10.04
C GLN A 138 -12.21 -0.79 -9.88
N PHE A 139 -12.14 0.48 -10.30
CA PHE A 139 -10.96 1.32 -10.11
C PHE A 139 -10.62 1.50 -8.62
N ASP A 140 -11.60 1.81 -7.78
CA ASP A 140 -11.40 1.97 -6.33
C ASP A 140 -10.95 0.67 -5.66
N HIS A 141 -11.52 -0.47 -6.06
CA HIS A 141 -11.07 -1.78 -5.60
C HIS A 141 -9.62 -2.06 -6.02
N ALA A 142 -9.26 -1.77 -7.27
CA ALA A 142 -7.91 -1.97 -7.76
C ALA A 142 -6.88 -1.14 -6.98
N MET A 143 -7.17 0.15 -6.72
CA MET A 143 -6.32 0.99 -5.85
C MET A 143 -6.20 0.44 -4.43
N THR A 144 -7.30 -0.05 -3.87
CA THR A 144 -7.35 -0.60 -2.51
C THR A 144 -6.54 -1.89 -2.38
N ASP A 145 -6.66 -2.79 -3.37
CA ASP A 145 -5.95 -4.06 -3.42
C ASP A 145 -4.43 -3.83 -3.53
N ILE A 146 -3.98 -2.93 -4.43
CA ILE A 146 -2.56 -2.57 -4.59
C ILE A 146 -2.02 -1.92 -3.32
N ARG A 147 -2.74 -0.93 -2.76
CA ARG A 147 -2.31 -0.26 -1.52
C ARG A 147 -2.16 -1.25 -0.37
N SER A 148 -3.16 -2.09 -0.15
CA SER A 148 -3.15 -3.06 0.95
C SER A 148 -1.98 -4.02 0.83
N TYR A 149 -1.68 -4.49 -0.37
CA TYR A 149 -0.53 -5.35 -0.62
C TYR A 149 0.80 -4.63 -0.37
N ALA A 150 1.00 -3.42 -0.93
CA ALA A 150 2.22 -2.65 -0.72
C ALA A 150 2.48 -2.37 0.76
N LEU A 151 1.42 -2.11 1.55
CA LEU A 151 1.50 -1.93 3.01
C LEU A 151 1.89 -3.21 3.75
N VAL A 152 1.38 -4.37 3.33
CA VAL A 152 1.80 -5.68 3.86
C VAL A 152 3.28 -5.93 3.59
N ILE A 153 3.73 -5.71 2.35
CA ILE A 153 5.14 -5.92 1.97
C ILE A 153 6.06 -4.96 2.74
N THR A 154 5.68 -3.69 2.82
CA THR A 154 6.38 -2.68 3.63
C THR A 154 6.57 -3.14 5.09
N ARG A 155 5.50 -3.69 5.69
CA ARG A 155 5.52 -4.21 7.05
C ARG A 155 6.43 -5.43 7.20
N LEU A 156 6.36 -6.38 6.25
CA LEU A 156 7.19 -7.59 6.25
C LEU A 156 8.68 -7.28 6.10
N LEU A 157 9.00 -6.32 5.22
CA LEU A 157 10.36 -5.86 4.95
C LEU A 157 10.94 -5.01 6.09
N ARG A 158 10.13 -4.58 7.07
CA ARG A 158 10.51 -3.69 8.18
C ARG A 158 11.28 -2.47 7.69
N LEU A 159 10.73 -1.79 6.68
CA LEU A 159 11.37 -0.61 6.10
C LEU A 159 11.70 0.40 7.21
N ASP A 160 12.94 0.88 7.23
CA ASP A 160 13.32 1.97 8.12
C ASP A 160 12.74 3.31 7.62
N ARG A 161 13.04 4.41 8.33
CA ARG A 161 12.51 5.74 7.96
C ARG A 161 12.97 6.21 6.58
N ASP A 162 14.17 5.85 6.16
CA ASP A 162 14.77 6.33 4.92
C ASP A 162 14.26 5.51 3.74
N GLU A 163 14.20 4.19 3.90
CA GLU A 163 13.55 3.27 2.95
C GLU A 163 12.05 3.59 2.81
N MET A 164 11.36 3.90 3.92
CA MET A 164 9.96 4.35 3.88
C MET A 164 9.80 5.62 3.05
N ARG A 165 10.70 6.60 3.20
CA ARG A 165 10.69 7.83 2.41
C ARG A 165 11.03 7.59 0.94
N GLN A 166 11.92 6.64 0.66
CA GLN A 166 12.28 6.24 -0.71
C GLN A 166 11.09 5.60 -1.42
N VAL A 167 10.41 4.64 -0.77
CA VAL A 167 9.31 3.87 -1.35
C VAL A 167 8.02 4.70 -1.42
N TRP A 168 7.61 5.34 -0.32
CA TRP A 168 6.31 6.01 -0.18
C TRP A 168 6.35 7.52 -0.40
N THR A 169 7.50 8.09 -0.78
CA THR A 169 7.81 9.54 -0.78
C THR A 169 7.96 10.14 0.63
N ARG A 170 8.52 11.35 0.72
CA ARG A 170 8.79 12.04 2.00
C ARG A 170 7.53 12.47 2.73
N GLY A 171 6.39 12.54 2.04
CA GLY A 171 5.10 12.84 2.64
C GLY A 171 4.03 13.22 1.60
N PRO A 172 2.82 13.57 2.06
CA PRO A 172 1.68 13.81 1.17
C PRO A 172 1.93 14.88 0.10
N ARG A 173 2.64 15.97 0.44
CA ARG A 173 2.93 17.05 -0.52
C ARG A 173 3.74 16.58 -1.73
N GLU A 174 4.74 15.72 -1.53
CA GLU A 174 5.55 15.18 -2.63
C GLU A 174 4.72 14.21 -3.49
N TRP A 175 3.86 13.40 -2.86
CA TRP A 175 2.90 12.55 -3.57
C TRP A 175 1.95 13.37 -4.44
N ILE A 176 1.35 14.42 -3.87
CA ILE A 176 0.39 15.30 -4.54
C ILE A 176 1.06 16.01 -5.72
N GLY A 177 2.22 16.63 -5.50
CA GLY A 177 2.95 17.36 -6.54
C GLY A 177 3.37 16.46 -7.70
N ARG A 178 3.89 15.25 -7.41
CA ARG A 178 4.23 14.27 -8.45
C ARG A 178 3.00 13.75 -9.18
N GLY A 179 1.92 13.44 -8.45
CA GLY A 179 0.67 12.97 -9.03
C GLY A 179 0.07 14.01 -9.98
N ALA A 180 -0.03 15.27 -9.54
CA ALA A 180 -0.52 16.36 -10.38
C ALA A 180 0.34 16.53 -11.64
N ALA A 181 1.67 16.57 -11.51
CA ALA A 181 2.59 16.71 -12.64
C ALA A 181 2.45 15.56 -13.66
N MET A 182 2.13 14.33 -13.24
CA MET A 182 1.97 13.19 -14.13
C MET A 182 0.76 13.29 -15.08
N VAL A 183 -0.31 13.96 -14.65
CA VAL A 183 -1.59 13.99 -15.38
C VAL A 183 -2.01 15.39 -15.85
N ARG A 184 -1.24 16.42 -15.50
CA ARG A 184 -1.55 17.82 -15.85
C ARG A 184 -1.71 18.01 -17.35
N ASP A 185 -0.77 17.46 -18.11
CA ASP A 185 -0.64 17.71 -19.55
C ASP A 185 -1.36 16.64 -20.40
N LEU A 186 -2.16 15.76 -19.77
CA LEU A 186 -2.98 14.77 -20.48
C LEU A 186 -4.27 15.42 -20.97
N ASP A 187 -4.56 15.26 -22.26
CA ASP A 187 -5.88 15.55 -22.79
C ASP A 187 -6.93 14.58 -22.20
N ASP A 188 -8.21 14.98 -22.28
CA ASP A 188 -9.30 14.27 -21.62
C ASP A 188 -9.51 12.84 -22.16
N ASP A 189 -9.26 12.60 -23.46
CA ASP A 189 -9.44 11.29 -24.07
C ASP A 189 -8.32 10.33 -23.65
N THR A 190 -7.07 10.82 -23.61
CA THR A 190 -5.93 10.07 -23.07
C THR A 190 -6.13 9.76 -21.59
N ALA A 191 -6.55 10.74 -20.78
CA ALA A 191 -6.80 10.54 -19.34
C ALA A 191 -7.93 9.53 -19.10
N ARG A 192 -9.02 9.62 -19.89
CA ARG A 192 -10.13 8.66 -19.87
C ARG A 192 -9.67 7.25 -20.22
N THR A 193 -8.96 7.09 -21.33
CA THR A 193 -8.45 5.78 -21.80
C THR A 193 -7.51 5.14 -20.78
N ALA A 194 -6.60 5.93 -20.19
CA ALA A 194 -5.71 5.48 -19.13
C ALA A 194 -6.49 5.07 -17.87
N TRP A 195 -7.49 5.85 -17.48
CA TRP A 195 -8.34 5.55 -16.33
C TRP A 195 -9.14 4.25 -16.52
N ILE A 196 -9.74 4.03 -17.70
CA ILE A 196 -10.46 2.79 -18.05
C ILE A 196 -9.50 1.59 -18.04
N THR A 197 -8.31 1.75 -18.62
CA THR A 197 -7.28 0.71 -18.63
C THR A 197 -6.87 0.32 -17.21
N ALA A 198 -6.65 1.32 -16.35
CA ALA A 198 -6.31 1.10 -14.95
C ALA A 198 -7.45 0.44 -14.14
N ALA A 199 -8.71 0.81 -14.41
CA ALA A 199 -9.89 0.18 -13.79
C ALA A 199 -10.01 -1.32 -14.11
N ARG A 200 -9.65 -1.71 -15.34
CA ARG A 200 -9.74 -3.10 -15.83
C ARG A 200 -8.53 -3.96 -15.46
N ARG A 201 -7.54 -3.40 -14.77
CA ARG A 201 -6.35 -4.14 -14.34
C ARG A 201 -6.74 -5.29 -13.42
N ASP A 202 -6.29 -6.51 -13.73
CA ASP A 202 -6.48 -7.64 -12.83
C ASP A 202 -5.64 -7.44 -11.55
N THR A 203 -6.34 -7.12 -10.47
CA THR A 203 -5.77 -6.94 -9.12
C THR A 203 -6.10 -8.11 -8.19
N GLY A 204 -6.75 -9.17 -8.71
CA GLY A 204 -7.13 -10.34 -7.93
C GLY A 204 -5.94 -11.03 -7.25
N MET A 205 -4.76 -10.98 -7.86
CA MET A 205 -3.51 -11.48 -7.25
C MET A 205 -3.12 -10.72 -5.98
N TYR A 206 -3.24 -9.38 -5.96
CA TYR A 206 -2.94 -8.58 -4.78
C TYR A 206 -3.88 -8.96 -3.62
N ARG A 207 -5.19 -9.04 -3.91
CA ARG A 207 -6.19 -9.44 -2.92
C ARG A 207 -5.91 -10.83 -2.35
N ARG A 208 -5.60 -11.81 -3.20
CA ARG A 208 -5.26 -13.18 -2.75
C ARG A 208 -4.00 -13.20 -1.88
N ARG A 209 -2.97 -12.41 -2.21
CA ARG A 209 -1.76 -12.28 -1.38
C ARG A 209 -2.00 -11.56 -0.06
N VAL A 210 -2.85 -10.53 -0.02
CA VAL A 210 -3.28 -9.87 1.22
C VAL A 210 -4.07 -10.83 2.11
N HIS A 211 -4.96 -11.63 1.54
CA HIS A 211 -5.68 -12.68 2.28
C HIS A 211 -4.71 -13.76 2.81
N ALA A 212 -3.73 -14.18 2.01
CA ALA A 212 -2.68 -15.10 2.45
C ALA A 212 -1.88 -14.52 3.63
N ALA A 213 -1.53 -13.23 3.58
CA ALA A 213 -0.87 -12.51 4.67
C ALA A 213 -1.72 -12.47 5.94
N ALA A 214 -3.01 -12.15 5.82
CA ALA A 214 -3.94 -12.15 6.94
C ALA A 214 -4.06 -13.54 7.57
N SER A 215 -4.04 -14.61 6.75
CA SER A 215 -4.03 -16.00 7.26
C SER A 215 -2.76 -16.35 8.05
N ALA A 216 -1.68 -15.59 7.88
CA ALA A 216 -0.45 -15.66 8.66
C ALA A 216 -0.42 -14.65 9.83
N GLY A 217 -1.52 -13.92 10.09
CA GLY A 217 -1.59 -12.87 11.10
C GLY A 217 -0.74 -11.64 10.76
N VAL A 218 -0.55 -11.37 9.46
CA VAL A 218 0.12 -10.18 8.94
C VAL A 218 -0.92 -9.31 8.25
N HIS A 219 -1.20 -8.15 8.84
CA HIS A 219 -2.15 -7.18 8.32
C HIS A 219 -1.41 -5.99 7.69
N PRO A 220 -2.05 -5.23 6.78
CA PRO A 220 -1.52 -3.97 6.28
C PRO A 220 -1.03 -3.07 7.42
N LEU A 221 0.00 -2.27 7.14
CA LEU A 221 0.48 -1.29 8.10
C LEU A 221 -0.55 -0.17 8.29
N ASP A 222 -0.86 0.16 9.54
CA ASP A 222 -1.87 1.19 9.87
C ASP A 222 -1.36 2.62 9.61
N ALA A 223 -0.03 2.81 9.51
CA ALA A 223 0.59 4.11 9.31
C ALA A 223 1.85 4.03 8.42
N THR A 224 1.86 4.78 7.32
CA THR A 224 3.05 5.07 6.50
C THR A 224 3.39 6.56 6.58
N THR A 225 4.45 7.02 5.89
CA THR A 225 4.72 8.46 5.72
C THR A 225 3.58 9.17 4.98
N VAL A 226 2.78 8.43 4.21
CA VAL A 226 1.56 8.90 3.55
C VAL A 226 0.34 8.26 4.22
N ARG A 227 0.01 8.75 5.43
CA ARG A 227 -1.13 8.27 6.22
C ARG A 227 -2.50 8.53 5.56
N THR A 228 -2.53 9.44 4.60
CA THR A 228 -3.70 9.92 3.90
C THR A 228 -4.36 8.80 3.07
N SER A 229 -5.71 8.73 3.11
CA SER A 229 -6.47 7.75 2.33
C SER A 229 -6.33 7.98 0.83
N ASN A 230 -6.63 6.97 -0.01
CA ASN A 230 -6.61 7.16 -1.47
C ASN A 230 -7.61 8.24 -1.91
N ALA A 231 -8.77 8.35 -1.24
CA ALA A 231 -9.77 9.37 -1.53
C ALA A 231 -9.25 10.78 -1.21
N ASP A 232 -8.57 10.94 -0.08
CA ASP A 232 -7.96 12.21 0.31
C ASP A 232 -6.82 12.61 -0.64
N LEU A 233 -5.92 11.67 -0.99
CA LEU A 233 -4.86 11.94 -1.98
C LEU A 233 -5.43 12.32 -3.35
N THR A 234 -6.50 11.64 -3.78
CA THR A 234 -7.21 11.94 -5.03
C THR A 234 -7.81 13.35 -4.99
N ARG A 235 -8.45 13.72 -3.87
CA ARG A 235 -9.01 15.06 -3.65
C ARG A 235 -7.91 16.13 -3.69
N ASP A 236 -6.81 15.92 -2.97
CA ASP A 236 -5.73 16.90 -2.86
C ASP A 236 -5.00 17.09 -4.21
N ILE A 237 -4.78 16.02 -4.98
CA ILE A 237 -4.27 16.12 -6.35
C ILE A 237 -5.22 16.91 -7.24
N ARG A 238 -6.54 16.67 -7.13
CA ARG A 238 -7.54 17.43 -7.90
C ARG A 238 -7.51 18.91 -7.55
N THR A 239 -7.41 19.26 -6.27
CA THR A 239 -7.25 20.64 -5.83
C THR A 239 -5.98 21.27 -6.40
N ALA A 240 -4.86 20.55 -6.39
CA ALA A 240 -3.62 21.03 -6.98
C ALA A 240 -3.72 21.26 -8.50
N LEU A 241 -4.43 20.38 -9.22
CA LEU A 241 -4.68 20.54 -10.66
C LEU A 241 -5.56 21.77 -10.97
N ALA A 242 -6.61 22.00 -10.17
CA ALA A 242 -7.48 23.17 -10.33
C ALA A 242 -6.72 24.48 -10.11
N LEU A 243 -5.91 24.54 -9.04
CA LEU A 243 -5.07 25.71 -8.76
C LEU A 243 -4.06 25.99 -9.88
N ALA A 244 -3.49 24.96 -10.50
CA ALA A 244 -2.57 25.14 -11.62
C ALA A 244 -3.26 25.72 -12.86
N ALA A 245 -4.46 25.24 -13.18
CA ALA A 245 -5.25 25.75 -14.31
C ALA A 245 -5.69 27.21 -14.10
N ASP A 246 -6.07 27.58 -12.88
CA ASP A 246 -6.43 28.96 -12.53
C ASP A 246 -5.23 29.89 -12.73
N ILE A 247 -4.03 29.49 -12.29
CA ILE A 247 -2.80 30.28 -12.50
C ILE A 247 -2.52 30.45 -13.99
N GLU A 248 -2.58 29.38 -14.78
CA GLU A 248 -2.36 29.44 -16.24
C GLU A 248 -3.37 30.35 -16.95
N SER A 249 -4.62 30.38 -16.48
CA SER A 249 -5.65 31.28 -17.01
C SER A 249 -5.36 32.76 -16.73
N VAL A 250 -4.74 33.07 -15.58
CA VAL A 250 -4.33 34.43 -15.20
C VAL A 250 -3.04 34.85 -15.89
N THR A 251 -2.11 33.91 -16.10
CA THR A 251 -0.81 34.15 -16.75
C THR A 251 -0.79 33.87 -18.25
N GLY A 252 -1.95 33.68 -18.88
CA GLY A 252 -2.06 33.66 -20.34
C GLY A 252 -1.40 34.90 -20.96
N PRO A 253 -1.17 34.95 -22.28
CA PRO A 253 -0.54 36.10 -22.91
C PRO A 253 -1.47 37.31 -22.78
N ALA A 254 -1.41 38.00 -21.64
CA ALA A 254 -1.73 39.39 -21.56
C ALA A 254 -0.87 40.01 -22.64
N SER A 255 -1.50 40.52 -23.69
CA SER A 255 -0.82 41.42 -24.61
C SER A 255 -0.02 42.40 -23.75
N ALA A 256 1.21 42.74 -24.13
CA ALA A 256 1.96 43.75 -23.38
C ALA A 256 1.14 45.06 -23.20
N ALA A 257 0.15 45.29 -24.07
CA ALA A 257 -0.87 46.33 -23.91
C ALA A 257 -1.82 46.09 -22.73
N ASP A 258 -2.30 44.87 -22.48
CA ASP A 258 -3.22 44.54 -21.38
C ASP A 258 -2.53 44.63 -20.02
N ALA A 259 -1.27 44.22 -19.93
CA ALA A 259 -0.47 44.39 -18.71
C ALA A 259 -0.25 45.88 -18.38
N GLY A 260 0.09 46.70 -19.39
CA GLY A 260 0.21 48.16 -19.23
C GLY A 260 -1.11 48.81 -18.81
N THR A 261 -2.23 48.34 -19.34
CA THR A 261 -3.57 48.86 -19.03
C THR A 261 -4.04 48.44 -17.63
N ALA A 262 -3.75 47.21 -17.20
CA ALA A 262 -4.05 46.74 -15.85
C ALA A 262 -3.19 47.44 -14.78
N ILE A 263 -1.90 47.67 -15.06
CA ILE A 263 -0.99 48.41 -14.17
C ILE A 263 -1.42 49.89 -14.05
N ALA A 264 -1.83 50.51 -15.16
CA ALA A 264 -2.37 51.87 -15.18
C ALA A 264 -3.72 51.95 -14.43
N ALA A 265 -4.63 50.98 -14.64
CA ALA A 265 -5.91 50.91 -13.94
C ALA A 265 -5.76 50.65 -12.43
N ALA A 266 -4.73 49.91 -12.04
CA ALA A 266 -4.41 49.66 -10.63
C ALA A 266 -3.69 50.84 -9.94
N ASN A 267 -3.42 51.95 -10.64
CA ASN A 267 -2.65 53.09 -10.13
C ASN A 267 -1.30 52.69 -9.48
N LEU A 268 -0.69 51.58 -9.95
CA LEU A 268 0.56 51.05 -9.40
C LEU A 268 1.80 51.78 -9.93
N THR A 269 1.64 52.80 -10.77
CA THR A 269 2.72 53.67 -11.25
C THR A 269 3.11 54.78 -10.26
N GLY A 270 2.52 54.79 -9.06
CA GLY A 270 2.88 55.69 -7.98
C GLY A 270 4.22 55.35 -7.35
N THR A 271 5.29 55.97 -7.85
CA THR A 271 6.57 56.15 -7.13
C THR A 271 6.36 57.12 -5.97
N ALA A 272 5.72 56.66 -4.90
CA ALA A 272 5.79 57.33 -3.61
C ALA A 272 6.84 56.60 -2.77
N PRO A 273 7.98 57.23 -2.43
CA PRO A 273 8.94 56.64 -1.52
C PRO A 273 8.25 56.41 -0.17
N HIS A 274 8.10 55.13 0.20
CA HIS A 274 7.62 54.72 1.52
C HIS A 274 8.64 55.19 2.58
N THR A 275 8.42 56.38 3.11
CA THR A 275 9.08 56.87 4.33
C THR A 275 8.11 56.62 5.46
N GLY A 276 8.30 55.52 6.19
CA GLY A 276 7.33 55.10 7.20
C GLY A 276 7.88 54.03 8.12
N ALA A 277 8.64 54.48 9.12
CA ALA A 277 8.75 53.96 10.47
C ALA A 277 8.63 52.44 10.70
N ARG A 278 9.78 51.84 11.01
CA ARG A 278 9.92 50.62 11.79
C ARG A 278 9.28 50.85 13.17
N ALA A 279 8.12 50.25 13.41
CA ALA A 279 7.52 50.14 14.72
C ALA A 279 7.77 48.72 15.25
N ASP A 280 8.46 48.66 16.38
CA ASP A 280 8.67 47.48 17.21
C ASP A 280 7.34 46.98 17.79
N ALA A 281 7.14 45.67 17.73
CA ALA A 281 6.23 44.86 18.55
C ALA A 281 6.59 43.40 18.22
N ASP A 282 7.56 42.75 18.88
CA ASP A 282 7.51 42.25 20.25
C ASP A 282 6.11 41.96 20.79
N THR A 283 5.78 40.66 20.86
CA THR A 283 4.89 39.93 21.78
C THR A 283 4.19 38.79 21.03
N ALA A 284 4.79 37.60 21.03
CA ALA A 284 4.12 36.36 20.67
C ALA A 284 3.58 35.73 21.97
N PRO A 285 2.26 35.48 22.11
CA PRO A 285 1.77 34.64 23.18
C PRO A 285 1.97 33.16 22.80
N ASP A 286 2.63 32.49 23.73
CA ASP A 286 2.71 31.06 23.91
C ASP A 286 1.29 30.46 23.96
N HIS A 287 0.94 29.67 22.94
CA HIS A 287 -0.28 28.86 22.97
C HIS A 287 0.08 27.46 23.42
N ASP A 288 0.08 27.31 24.75
CA ASP A 288 -0.28 26.08 25.44
C ASP A 288 -1.57 25.52 24.82
N ASN A 289 -1.46 24.30 24.30
CA ASN A 289 -2.57 23.50 23.82
C ASN A 289 -2.86 22.37 24.84
N PRO A 290 -3.75 22.58 25.81
CA PRO A 290 -4.27 21.49 26.63
C PRO A 290 -5.47 20.82 25.92
N TYR A 291 -5.68 19.53 26.23
CA TYR A 291 -6.84 18.69 25.89
C TYR A 291 -6.78 17.88 24.59
N TRP A 292 -6.22 16.66 24.72
CA TRP A 292 -6.89 15.47 24.19
C TRP A 292 -7.27 14.57 25.36
N VAL A 293 -8.57 14.58 25.69
CA VAL A 293 -9.21 13.62 26.57
C VAL A 293 -9.26 12.27 25.85
N VAL A 294 -8.63 11.27 26.45
CA VAL A 294 -8.77 9.86 26.06
C VAL A 294 -10.13 9.39 26.56
N PRO A 295 -11.05 8.87 25.72
CA PRO A 295 -12.19 8.13 26.23
C PRO A 295 -11.71 6.79 26.80
N ASP A 296 -12.00 6.64 28.09
CA ASP A 296 -11.88 5.43 28.90
C ASP A 296 -12.66 4.29 28.23
N THR A 297 -11.94 3.32 27.64
CA THR A 297 -12.54 2.07 27.20
C THR A 297 -12.78 1.21 28.43
N GLY A 298 -13.98 1.34 28.99
CA GLY A 298 -14.51 0.49 30.03
C GLY A 298 -14.22 -0.98 29.76
N LEU A 299 -13.44 -1.56 30.67
CA LEU A 299 -13.27 -3.00 30.85
C LEU A 299 -14.63 -3.61 31.17
N GLY A 300 -15.24 -4.21 30.16
CA GLY A 300 -16.37 -5.12 30.30
C GLY A 300 -15.93 -6.39 31.02
N THR A 301 -16.37 -6.48 32.26
CA THR A 301 -16.35 -7.61 33.18
C THR A 301 -16.74 -8.94 32.54
N ALA A 302 -15.97 -9.98 32.85
CA ALA A 302 -16.29 -11.38 32.56
C ALA A 302 -17.58 -11.83 33.27
N PRO A 303 -18.46 -12.63 32.64
CA PRO A 303 -19.55 -13.27 33.35
C PRO A 303 -19.04 -14.46 34.20
N PRO A 304 -19.66 -14.71 35.38
CA PRO A 304 -19.27 -15.76 36.29
C PRO A 304 -19.72 -17.15 35.82
N GLY A 305 -19.04 -18.16 36.36
CA GLY A 305 -19.29 -19.57 36.07
C GLY A 305 -20.70 -20.04 36.44
N LEU A 306 -21.11 -21.09 35.74
CA LEU A 306 -22.19 -21.97 36.15
C LEU A 306 -21.65 -23.39 36.22
N ASP A 307 -21.88 -23.96 37.39
CA ASP A 307 -21.48 -25.27 37.88
C ASP A 307 -22.12 -26.44 37.14
N ALA A 308 -21.44 -27.57 37.37
CA ALA A 308 -21.83 -28.97 37.26
C ALA A 308 -23.33 -29.34 37.22
N ALA A 309 -23.64 -30.24 36.28
CA ALA A 309 -24.56 -31.40 36.34
C ALA A 309 -24.65 -31.95 34.91
N GLU A 310 -24.73 -33.22 34.55
CA GLU A 310 -24.81 -34.52 35.23
C GLU A 310 -24.50 -35.55 34.12
N ARG A 311 -23.88 -36.68 34.50
CA ARG A 311 -23.79 -37.89 33.68
C ARG A 311 -25.15 -38.60 33.63
N PRO A 312 -25.41 -39.40 32.59
CA PRO A 312 -25.18 -40.85 32.72
C PRO A 312 -23.98 -41.37 31.91
#